data_AF-A0A350H3C0-F1
#
_entry.id   AF-A0A350H3C0-F1
#
_cell.length_a   1.000
_cell.length_b   1.000
_cell.length_c   1.000
_cell.angle_alpha   90.00
_cell.angle_beta   90.00
_cell.angle_gamma   90.00
#
_symmetry.space_group_name_H-M   'P 1'
#
loop_
_entity.id
_entity.type
_entity.pdbx_description
1 polymer ?
#
loop_
_entity_poly.entity_id
_entity_poly.type
_entity_poly.pdbx_seq_one_letter_code
_entity_poly.pdbx_strand_id
1 'polypeptide(L)' 'VRANIAMTGEITLRGRVLPIGGLKEKLLAAKVAGITKVLVPYKNKTDVSEISREITGGLEIVYVHNMDEVLNNALIED' A
#
# COMPACT_ATOMS: atom_id res chain seq x y z
N VAL A 1 14.37 -7.84 -1.66
CA VAL A 1 13.19 -6.93 -1.60
C VAL A 1 12.72 -6.67 -3.02
N ARG A 2 11.42 -6.83 -3.30
CA ARG A 2 10.86 -6.61 -4.65
C ARG A 2 10.93 -5.12 -5.02
N ALA A 3 11.56 -4.79 -6.15
CA ALA A 3 11.80 -3.39 -6.56
C ALA A 3 10.54 -2.66 -7.05
N ASN A 4 9.47 -3.38 -7.37
CA ASN A 4 8.24 -2.85 -7.96
C ASN A 4 7.08 -2.67 -6.96
N ILE A 5 7.40 -2.55 -5.67
CA ILE A 5 6.41 -2.42 -4.58
C ILE A 5 6.60 -1.09 -3.85
N ALA A 6 5.52 -0.36 -3.64
CA ALA A 6 5.44 0.73 -2.69
C ALA A 6 4.60 0.33 -1.47
N MET A 7 4.85 0.94 -0.32
CA MET A 7 4.09 0.70 0.90
C MET A 7 3.86 1.99 1.68
N THR A 8 2.70 2.12 2.31
CA THR A 8 2.38 3.24 3.20
C THR A 8 1.59 2.75 4.40
N GLY A 9 1.80 3.37 5.55
CA GLY A 9 1.15 3.01 6.80
C GLY A 9 1.99 3.47 7.99
N GLU A 10 1.35 3.67 9.12
CA GLU A 10 2.02 3.82 10.40
C GLU A 10 2.11 2.45 11.09
N ILE A 11 3.12 2.22 11.91
CA ILE A 11 3.32 0.95 12.61
C ILE A 11 3.37 1.15 14.12
N THR A 12 2.69 0.26 14.85
CA THR A 12 2.82 0.18 16.32
C THR A 12 3.98 -0.74 16.71
N LEU A 13 4.51 -0.59 17.92
CA LEU A 13 5.52 -1.54 18.46
C LEU A 13 5.05 -3.00 18.49
N ARG A 14 3.74 -3.24 18.46
CA ARG A 14 3.14 -4.59 18.39
C ARG A 14 2.89 -5.07 16.95
N GLY A 15 3.44 -4.38 15.95
CA GLY A 15 3.35 -4.78 14.55
C GLY A 15 2.02 -4.50 13.86
N ARG A 16 1.03 -3.85 14.50
CA ARG A 16 -0.21 -3.44 13.82
C ARG A 16 0.05 -2.27 12.87
N VAL A 17 -0.56 -2.34 11.68
CA VAL A 17 -0.56 -1.27 10.67
C VAL A 17 -1.76 -0.35 10.92
N LEU A 18 -1.49 0.95 11.02
CA LEU A 18 -2.46 2.01 11.28
C LEU A 18 -2.76 2.81 10.02
N PRO A 19 -3.97 3.41 9.93
CA PRO A 19 -4.38 4.18 8.77
C PRO A 19 -3.57 5.46 8.64
N ILE A 20 -3.46 5.95 7.41
CA ILE A 20 -2.75 7.19 7.08
C ILE A 20 -3.64 8.13 6.26
N GLY A 21 -3.27 9.40 6.23
CA GLY A 21 -3.84 10.40 5.32
C GLY A 21 -3.05 10.55 4.02
N GLY A 22 -3.61 11.30 3.08
CA GLY A 22 -2.95 11.66 1.81
C GLY A 22 -2.78 10.48 0.84
N LEU A 23 -3.76 9.57 0.79
CA LEU A 23 -3.69 8.36 -0.04
C LEU A 23 -3.71 8.66 -1.54
N LYS A 24 -4.46 9.68 -1.95
CA LYS A 24 -4.57 10.06 -3.35
C LYS A 24 -3.22 10.47 -3.91
N GLU A 25 -2.49 11.32 -3.20
CA GLU A 25 -1.18 11.82 -3.59
C GLU A 25 -0.13 10.71 -3.59
N LYS A 26 -0.18 9.83 -2.59
CA LYS A 26 0.74 8.68 -2.47
C LYS A 26 0.54 7.66 -3.59
N LEU A 27 -0.71 7.31 -3.92
CA LEU A 27 -1.01 6.38 -5.01
C LEU A 27 -0.67 6.98 -6.38
N LEU A 28 -0.92 8.28 -6.57
CA LEU A 28 -0.50 8.97 -7.79
C LEU A 28 1.02 8.94 -7.95
N ALA A 29 1.77 9.24 -6.89
CA ALA A 29 3.23 9.18 -6.92
C ALA A 29 3.75 7.77 -7.24
N ALA A 30 3.15 6.74 -6.65
CA ALA A 30 3.50 5.35 -6.94
C ALA A 30 3.26 5.01 -8.42
N LYS A 31 2.11 5.40 -8.98
CA LYS A 31 1.78 5.20 -10.39
C LYS A 31 2.75 5.91 -11.33
N VAL A 32 3.09 7.18 -11.04
CA VAL A 32 4.05 7.97 -11.82
C VAL A 32 5.45 7.35 -11.76
N ALA A 33 5.83 6.76 -10.63
CA ALA A 33 7.09 6.05 -10.47
C ALA A 33 7.11 4.65 -11.13
N GLY A 34 6.04 4.23 -11.81
CA GLY A 34 5.96 2.93 -12.49
C GLY A 34 5.81 1.75 -11.52
N ILE A 35 5.37 2.00 -10.28
CA ILE A 35 5.09 0.95 -9.31
C ILE A 35 3.81 0.22 -9.72
N THR A 36 3.84 -1.12 -9.68
CA THR A 36 2.70 -1.95 -10.08
C THR A 36 1.89 -2.45 -8.88
N LYS A 37 2.48 -2.47 -7.67
CA LYS A 37 1.85 -2.99 -6.46
C LYS A 37 2.05 -2.06 -5.27
N VAL A 38 0.97 -1.76 -4.55
CA VAL A 38 1.00 -0.85 -3.39
C VAL A 38 0.35 -1.51 -2.18
N LEU A 39 1.10 -1.56 -1.07
CA LEU A 39 0.58 -2.00 0.23
C LEU A 39 -0.04 -0.82 0.97
N VAL A 40 -1.30 -0.97 1.38
CA VAL A 40 -2.11 0.08 2.02
C VAL A 40 -2.72 -0.46 3.31
N PRO A 41 -2.85 0.33 4.40
CA PRO A 41 -3.50 -0.15 5.61
C PRO A 41 -4.94 -0.58 5.34
N TYR A 42 -5.38 -1.70 5.91
CA TYR A 42 -6.72 -2.23 5.69
C TYR A 42 -7.82 -1.22 6.05
N LYS A 43 -7.61 -0.44 7.10
CA LYS A 43 -8.55 0.60 7.54
C LYS A 43 -8.74 1.72 6.52
N ASN A 44 -7.85 1.87 5.55
CA ASN A 44 -7.98 2.85 4.47
C ASN A 44 -8.73 2.32 3.24
N LYS A 45 -9.31 1.12 3.28
CA LYS A 45 -10.04 0.54 2.14
C LYS A 45 -11.18 1.44 1.65
N THR A 46 -11.91 2.07 2.56
CA THR A 46 -12.98 3.01 2.20
C THR A 46 -12.41 4.24 1.50
N ASP A 47 -11.33 4.85 2.02
CA ASP A 47 -10.68 6.00 1.38
C ASP A 47 -10.22 5.67 -0.04
N VAL A 48 -9.62 4.49 -0.24
CA VAL A 48 -9.17 4.03 -1.57
C VAL A 48 -10.35 3.84 -2.53
N SER A 49 -11.50 3.38 -2.04
CA SER A 49 -12.69 3.17 -2.88
C SER A 49 -13.28 4.46 -3.45
N GLU A 50 -12.98 5.60 -2.82
CA GLU A 50 -13.40 6.93 -3.26
C GLU A 50 -12.43 7.56 -4.27
N ILE A 51 -11.25 6.95 -4.49
CA ILE A 51 -10.24 7.45 -5.42
C ILE A 51 -10.58 7.01 -6.85
N SER A 52 -10.44 7.94 -7.81
CA SER A 52 -10.75 7.69 -9.22
C SER A 52 -9.91 6.56 -9.83
N ARG A 53 -10.50 5.83 -10.80
CA ARG A 53 -9.82 4.79 -11.58
C ARG A 53 -8.64 5.32 -12.40
N GLU A 54 -8.61 6.61 -12.69
CA GLU A 54 -7.45 7.24 -13.34
C GLU A 54 -6.19 7.11 -12.47
N ILE A 55 -6.33 7.14 -11.15
CA ILE A 55 -5.20 6.98 -10.21
C ILE A 55 -5.00 5.51 -9.84
N THR A 56 -6.08 4.80 -9.48
CA THR A 56 -5.98 3.41 -8.99
C THR A 56 -5.81 2.37 -10.11
N GLY A 57 -6.18 2.72 -11.34
CA GLY A 57 -6.08 1.82 -12.49
C GLY A 57 -4.64 1.45 -12.81
N GLY A 58 -4.39 0.14 -12.93
CA GLY A 58 -3.06 -0.42 -13.18
C GLY A 58 -2.23 -0.68 -11.91
N LEU A 59 -2.74 -0.30 -10.73
CA LEU A 59 -2.12 -0.63 -9.44
C LEU A 59 -2.81 -1.85 -8.83
N GLU A 60 -2.02 -2.85 -8.43
CA GLU A 60 -2.45 -3.89 -7.50
C GLU A 60 -2.40 -3.33 -6.09
N ILE A 61 -3.56 -2.97 -5.53
CA ILE A 61 -3.65 -2.49 -4.15
C ILE A 61 -3.89 -3.68 -3.22
N VAL A 62 -2.96 -3.90 -2.29
CA VAL A 62 -3.06 -4.94 -1.27
C VAL A 62 -3.25 -4.30 0.10
N TYR A 63 -4.30 -4.73 0.78
CA TYR A 63 -4.64 -4.23 2.10
C TYR A 63 -4.01 -5.07 3.19
N VAL A 64 -3.30 -4.44 4.12
CA VAL A 64 -2.56 -5.12 5.19
C VAL A 64 -3.01 -4.69 6.59
N HIS A 65 -3.03 -5.62 7.55
CA HIS A 65 -3.39 -5.37 8.95
C HIS A 65 -2.18 -5.28 9.88
N ASN A 66 -1.10 -5.99 9.56
CA ASN A 66 0.07 -6.17 10.41
C ASN A 66 1.36 -6.25 9.57
N MET A 67 2.50 -6.16 10.26
CA MET A 67 3.81 -6.16 9.63
C MET A 67 4.16 -7.52 8.98
N ASP A 68 3.64 -8.62 9.49
CA ASP A 68 3.89 -9.95 8.90
C ASP A 68 3.32 -10.01 7.48
N GLU A 69 2.10 -9.50 7.27
CA GLU A 69 1.51 -9.35 5.93
C GLU A 69 2.34 -8.44 5.02
N VAL A 70 2.95 -7.37 5.56
CA VAL A 70 3.84 -6.49 4.79
C VAL A 70 5.10 -7.25 4.34
N LEU A 71 5.75 -7.94 5.27
CA LEU A 71 6.98 -8.70 5.00
C LEU A 71 6.73 -9.82 3.97
N ASN A 72 5.65 -10.57 4.13
CA ASN A 72 5.28 -11.65 3.21
C ASN A 72 5.02 -11.14 1.78
N ASN A 73 4.51 -9.91 1.62
CA ASN A 73 4.30 -9.32 0.31
C ASN A 73 5.55 -8.66 -0.29
N ALA A 74 6.45 -8.14 0.55
CA ALA A 74 7.57 -7.30 0.11
C ALA A 74 8.88 -8.06 -0.10
N LEU A 75 9.07 -9.16 0.63
CA LEU A 75 10.26 -9.99 0.56
C LEU A 75 10.18 -10.99 -0.60
N ILE A 76 11.35 -11.47 -1.00
CA ILE A 76 11.50 -12.57 -1.95
C ILE A 76 11.75 -13.78 -1.06
N GLU A 77 10.96 -14.85 -1.20
CA GLU A 77 11.30 -16.13 -0.57
C GLU A 77 12.49 -16.70 -1.34
N ASP A 78 13.54 -17.08 -0.60
CA ASP A 78 14.76 -17.71 -1.17
C ASP A 78 14.47 -19.12 -1.71
#